data_AF-A0A2V7W655-F1
#
_entry.id   AF-A0A2V7W655-F1
#
_cell.length_a   1.000
_cell.length_b   1.000
_cell.length_c   1.000
_cell.angle_alpha   90.00
_cell.angle_beta   90.00
_cell.angle_gamma   90.00
#
_symmetry.space_group_name_H-M   'P 1'
#
loop_
_entity.id
_entity.type
_entity.pdbx_description
1 polymer ?
#
loop_
_entity_poly.entity_id
_entity_poly.type
_entity_poly.pdbx_seq_one_letter_code
_entity_poly.pdbx_strand_id
1 'polypeptide(L)'
;MRVVAAFLTLALLACGAEKKDRPVSEPGEKLYAMRGIVLSRSAEDNSLKIDHEAIPGFMEAMTMDYPVRGAKVGSLPADRSRIETKLHVTERSYWITDVKAVR
;
A
#
# COMPACT_ATOMS: atom_id res chain seq x y z
N MET A 1 -40.38 34.10 34.73
CA MET A 1 -40.67 32.71 34.28
C MET A 1 -39.84 32.49 33.00
N ARG A 2 -38.68 31.82 33.06
CA ARG A 2 -38.45 30.46 32.51
C ARG A 2 -39.13 30.30 31.14
N VAL A 3 -38.42 30.15 30.03
CA VAL A 3 -37.71 28.91 29.67
C VAL A 3 -36.43 29.18 28.87
N VAL A 4 -35.31 28.72 29.43
CA VAL A 4 -34.08 28.34 28.72
C VAL A 4 -34.32 26.96 28.12
N ALA A 5 -33.95 26.73 26.86
CA ALA A 5 -33.43 25.45 26.33
C ALA A 5 -33.36 25.55 24.80
N ALA A 6 -32.18 25.88 24.25
CA ALA A 6 -31.16 24.92 23.86
C ALA A 6 -31.33 24.49 22.39
N PHE A 7 -30.67 25.25 21.50
CA PHE A 7 -30.31 24.83 20.15
C PHE A 7 -29.45 23.56 20.26
N LEU A 8 -30.05 22.39 20.02
CA LEU A 8 -29.32 21.14 19.91
C LEU A 8 -28.87 20.97 18.45
N THR A 9 -27.85 21.72 18.05
CA THR A 9 -27.10 21.47 16.82
C THR A 9 -26.29 20.18 17.01
N LEU A 10 -26.88 19.07 16.57
CA LEU A 10 -26.23 17.76 16.50
C LEU A 10 -25.14 17.81 15.42
N ALA A 11 -23.96 18.30 15.79
CA ALA A 11 -22.76 18.25 14.98
C ALA A 11 -22.27 16.79 14.92
N LEU A 12 -22.75 16.04 13.93
CA LEU A 12 -22.10 14.82 13.48
C LEU A 12 -20.75 15.21 12.88
N LEU A 13 -19.72 15.33 13.73
CA LEU A 13 -18.33 15.16 13.29
C LEU A 13 -18.16 13.68 12.90
N ALA A 14 -18.64 13.35 11.72
CA ALA A 14 -18.11 12.23 10.98
C ALA A 14 -16.65 12.58 10.71
N CYS A 15 -15.74 12.03 11.52
CA CYS A 15 -14.36 11.83 11.12
C CYS A 15 -14.38 10.91 9.91
N GLY A 16 -14.61 11.49 8.72
CA GLY A 16 -14.20 10.89 7.48
C GLY A 16 -12.71 10.68 7.61
N ALA A 17 -12.29 9.41 7.66
CA ALA A 17 -10.89 9.07 7.49
C ALA A 17 -10.49 9.56 6.09
N GLU A 18 -10.04 10.80 6.00
CA GLU A 18 -9.32 11.29 4.83
C GLU A 18 -8.22 10.26 4.58
N LYS A 19 -8.27 9.63 3.41
CA LYS A 19 -7.22 8.73 2.93
C LYS A 19 -5.97 9.60 2.69
N LYS A 20 -5.30 10.04 3.76
CA LYS A 20 -3.98 10.66 3.68
C LYS A 20 -3.07 9.63 3.04
N ASP A 21 -2.52 9.98 1.88
CA ASP A 21 -1.56 9.13 1.19
C ASP A 21 -0.43 8.78 2.16
N ARG A 22 -0.19 7.47 2.34
CA ARG A 22 0.87 6.99 3.24
C ARG A 22 2.23 7.41 2.66
N PRO A 23 3.20 7.77 3.53
CA PRO A 23 4.51 8.17 3.07
C PRO A 23 5.19 7.04 2.29
N VAL A 24 5.94 7.40 1.24
CA VAL A 24 6.67 6.44 0.39
C VAL A 24 7.80 5.73 1.12
N SER A 25 8.33 6.35 2.18
CA SER A 25 9.41 5.84 3.01
C SER A 25 9.11 6.21 4.48
N GLU A 26 9.41 5.31 5.40
CA GLU A 26 9.32 5.56 6.85
C GLU A 26 10.70 5.39 7.51
N PRO A 27 11.03 6.18 8.55
CA PRO A 27 12.29 6.02 9.28
C PRO A 27 12.46 4.62 9.86
N GLY A 28 13.65 4.04 9.69
CA GLY A 28 13.99 2.72 10.21
C GLY A 28 13.46 1.54 9.38
N GLU A 29 12.88 1.80 8.21
CA GLU A 29 12.52 0.73 7.28
C GLU A 29 13.74 -0.03 6.75
N LYS A 30 13.55 -1.33 6.53
CA LYS A 30 14.47 -2.15 5.74
C LYS A 30 14.00 -2.15 4.29
N LEU A 31 14.94 -2.02 3.37
CA LEU A 31 14.70 -2.04 1.93
C LEU A 31 15.25 -3.32 1.33
N TYR A 32 14.43 -3.98 0.51
CA TYR A 32 14.83 -5.14 -0.25
C TYR A 32 14.52 -4.94 -1.74
N ALA A 33 15.44 -5.33 -2.60
CA ALA A 33 15.13 -5.49 -4.02
C ALA A 33 14.29 -6.77 -4.19
N MET A 34 13.12 -6.64 -4.78
CA MET A 34 12.21 -7.75 -5.02
C MET A 34 11.90 -7.86 -6.51
N ARG A 35 11.95 -9.09 -7.01
CA ARG A 35 11.55 -9.48 -8.37
C ARG A 35 10.35 -10.38 -8.30
N GLY A 36 9.50 -10.35 -9.32
CA GLY A 36 8.36 -11.25 -9.38
C GLY A 36 7.49 -11.06 -10.61
N ILE A 37 6.36 -11.76 -10.61
CA ILE A 37 5.33 -11.67 -11.63
C ILE A 37 4.06 -11.10 -10.99
N VAL A 38 3.50 -10.05 -11.60
CA VAL A 38 2.20 -9.51 -11.17
C VAL A 38 1.11 -10.52 -11.51
N LEU A 39 0.42 -11.06 -10.52
CA LEU A 39 -0.70 -11.97 -10.73
C LEU A 39 -2.02 -11.21 -10.87
N SER A 40 -2.24 -10.16 -10.07
CA SER A 40 -3.43 -9.32 -10.14
C SER A 40 -3.19 -7.94 -9.54
N ARG A 41 -4.06 -6.99 -9.91
CA ARG A 41 -4.05 -5.60 -9.44
C ARG A 41 -5.36 -5.26 -8.73
N SER A 42 -5.31 -4.86 -7.46
CA SER A 42 -6.49 -4.39 -6.71
C SER A 42 -6.50 -2.86 -6.68
N ALA A 43 -7.40 -2.25 -7.45
CA ALA A 43 -7.61 -0.79 -7.43
C ALA A 43 -8.30 -0.33 -6.13
N GLU A 44 -9.08 -1.20 -5.50
CA GLU A 44 -9.77 -0.92 -4.24
C GLU A 44 -8.76 -0.74 -3.10
N ASP A 45 -7.79 -1.65 -3.00
CA ASP A 45 -6.78 -1.67 -1.94
C ASP A 45 -5.49 -0.93 -2.33
N ASN A 46 -5.37 -0.54 -3.59
CA ASN A 46 -4.13 -0.06 -4.20
C ASN A 46 -2.95 -1.02 -3.95
N SER A 47 -3.14 -2.30 -4.27
CA SER A 47 -2.18 -3.38 -4.03
C SER A 47 -1.91 -4.24 -5.26
N LEU A 48 -0.76 -4.91 -5.26
CA LEU A 48 -0.38 -5.92 -6.25
C LEU A 48 -0.30 -7.29 -5.59
N LYS A 49 -0.96 -8.28 -6.18
CA LYS A 49 -0.65 -9.68 -5.89
C LYS A 49 0.57 -10.07 -6.72
N ILE A 50 1.66 -10.45 -6.08
CA ILE A 50 2.92 -10.76 -6.74
C ILE A 50 3.36 -12.17 -6.35
N ASP A 51 3.67 -12.98 -7.35
CA ASP A 51 4.48 -14.19 -7.19
C ASP A 51 5.95 -13.77 -7.22
N HIS A 52 6.56 -13.62 -6.05
CA HIS A 52 7.90 -13.05 -5.92
C HIS A 52 8.97 -14.13 -5.83
N GLU A 53 10.14 -13.82 -6.38
CA GLU A 53 11.35 -14.63 -6.23
C GLU A 53 11.86 -14.55 -4.79
N ALA A 54 12.72 -15.49 -4.38
CA ALA A 54 13.35 -15.44 -3.07
C ALA A 54 14.12 -14.12 -2.89
N ILE A 55 13.93 -13.49 -1.73
CA ILE A 55 14.64 -12.29 -1.29
C ILE A 55 15.76 -12.75 -0.35
N PRO A 56 17.03 -12.75 -0.80
CA PRO A 56 18.14 -13.33 -0.05
C PRO A 56 18.25 -12.74 1.36
N GLY A 57 18.30 -13.62 2.36
CA GLY A 57 18.43 -13.23 3.77
C GLY A 57 17.17 -12.64 4.41
N PHE A 58 16.02 -12.66 3.71
CA PHE A 58 14.76 -12.12 4.23
C PHE A 58 13.57 -13.06 4.08
N MET A 59 13.27 -13.52 2.85
CA MET A 59 12.02 -14.24 2.58
C MET A 59 12.18 -15.19 1.40
N GLU A 60 11.70 -16.42 1.53
CA GLU A 60 11.63 -17.38 0.42
C GLU A 60 10.61 -16.98 -0.65
N ALA A 61 10.72 -17.54 -1.85
CA ALA A 61 9.77 -17.27 -2.94
C ALA A 61 8.34 -17.65 -2.55
N MET A 62 7.39 -16.73 -2.71
CA MET A 62 5.97 -17.00 -2.46
C MET A 62 5.07 -15.99 -3.17
N THR A 63 3.77 -16.26 -3.14
CA THR A 63 2.75 -15.34 -3.64
C THR A 63 2.10 -14.57 -2.49
N MET A 64 2.15 -13.23 -2.57
CA MET A 64 1.59 -12.35 -1.54
C MET A 64 1.03 -11.06 -2.14
N ASP A 65 0.13 -10.41 -1.41
CA ASP A 65 -0.41 -9.09 -1.73
C ASP A 65 0.46 -7.99 -1.09
N TYR A 66 0.87 -7.00 -1.89
CA TYR A 66 1.71 -5.89 -1.47
C TYR A 66 1.00 -4.55 -1.68
N PRO A 67 0.80 -3.75 -0.62
CA PRO A 67 0.32 -2.38 -0.77
C PRO A 67 1.30 -1.55 -1.59
N VAL A 68 0.79 -0.76 -2.53
CA VAL A 68 1.58 0.17 -3.35
C VAL A 68 1.56 1.54 -2.69
N ARG A 69 2.74 2.18 -2.56
CA ARG A 69 2.85 3.59 -2.19
C ARG A 69 3.57 4.38 -3.29
N GLY A 70 3.29 5.68 -3.39
CA GLY A 70 3.90 6.58 -4.37
C GLY A 70 3.38 6.43 -5.81
N ALA A 71 2.50 5.46 -6.06
CA ALA A 71 1.82 5.27 -7.34
C ALA A 71 0.41 4.70 -7.14
N LYS A 72 -0.44 4.83 -8.17
CA LYS A 72 -1.72 4.13 -8.24
C LYS A 72 -1.53 2.84 -9.01
N VAL A 73 -2.11 1.74 -8.53
CA VAL A 73 -1.95 0.41 -9.14
C VAL A 73 -2.34 0.39 -10.63
N GLY A 74 -3.30 1.23 -11.04
CA GLY A 74 -3.75 1.36 -12.43
C GLY A 74 -2.68 1.88 -13.39
N SER A 75 -1.66 2.58 -12.90
CA SER A 75 -0.53 3.07 -13.70
C SER A 75 0.68 2.13 -13.68
N LEU A 76 0.58 0.99 -13.00
CA LEU A 76 1.67 0.00 -12.89
C LEU A 76 1.58 -1.05 -14.01
N PRO A 77 2.66 -1.83 -14.24
CA PRO A 77 2.67 -2.93 -15.22
C PRO A 77 1.46 -3.86 -15.08
N ALA A 78 0.95 -4.33 -16.22
CA ALA A 78 -0.23 -5.18 -16.26
C ALA A 78 0.04 -6.57 -15.69
N ASP A 79 -1.03 -7.30 -15.41
CA ASP A 79 -1.00 -8.68 -14.97
C ASP A 79 -0.16 -9.55 -15.93
N ARG A 80 0.54 -10.53 -15.38
CA ARG A 80 1.57 -11.38 -16.01
C ARG A 80 2.86 -10.67 -16.40
N SER A 81 3.02 -9.38 -16.09
CA SER A 81 4.31 -8.69 -16.29
C SER A 81 5.33 -9.17 -15.26
N ARG A 82 6.56 -9.40 -15.71
CA ARG A 82 7.72 -9.54 -14.82
C ARG A 82 8.15 -8.14 -14.36
N ILE A 83 8.40 -7.98 -13.06
CA ILE A 83 8.71 -6.69 -12.45
C ILE A 83 9.91 -6.74 -11.51
N GLU A 84 10.52 -5.58 -11.33
CA GLU A 84 11.42 -5.24 -10.23
C GLU A 84 10.78 -4.13 -9.39
N THR A 85 10.95 -4.21 -8.07
CA THR A 85 10.40 -3.24 -7.12
C THR A 85 11.26 -3.17 -5.85
N LYS A 86 11.05 -2.13 -5.05
CA LYS A 86 11.61 -2.02 -3.70
C LYS A 86 10.54 -2.40 -2.69
N LEU A 87 10.82 -3.43 -1.88
CA LEU A 87 10.02 -3.80 -0.73
C LEU A 87 10.53 -3.05 0.50
N HIS A 88 9.65 -2.29 1.12
CA HIS A 88 9.87 -1.59 2.37
C HIS A 88 9.26 -2.40 3.50
N VAL A 89 10.00 -2.59 4.59
CA VAL A 89 9.54 -3.38 5.74
C VAL A 89 9.88 -2.63 7.03
N THR A 90 8.86 -2.39 7.84
CA THR A 90 8.98 -1.96 9.23
C THR A 90 8.48 -3.06 10.15
N GLU A 91 8.58 -2.87 11.46
CA GLU A 91 8.02 -3.82 12.43
C GLU A 91 6.49 -3.95 12.33
N ARG A 92 5.82 -2.94 11.75
CA ARG A 92 4.34 -2.84 11.74
C ARG A 92 3.72 -3.01 10.36
N SER A 93 4.48 -2.81 9.29
CA SER A 93 3.92 -2.79 7.95
C SER A 93 4.96 -3.08 6.87
N TYR A 94 4.47 -3.38 5.69
CA TYR A 94 5.25 -3.54 4.49
C TYR A 94 4.52 -2.93 3.30
N TRP A 95 5.27 -2.50 2.29
CA TRP A 95 4.73 -1.95 1.05
C TRP A 95 5.80 -1.95 -0.04
N ILE A 96 5.36 -1.74 -1.27
CA ILE A 96 6.25 -1.66 -2.43
C ILE A 96 6.22 -0.27 -3.06
N THR A 97 7.37 0.11 -3.62
CA THR A 97 7.55 1.33 -4.42
C THR A 97 8.40 1.03 -5.66
N ASP A 98 8.55 2.01 -6.55
CA ASP A 98 9.43 1.92 -7.72
C ASP A 98 9.17 0.69 -8.62
N VAL A 99 7.91 0.26 -8.73
CA VAL A 99 7.52 -0.90 -9.54
C VAL A 99 7.78 -0.63 -11.02
N LYS A 100 8.61 -1.45 -11.65
CA LYS A 100 9.00 -1.32 -13.07
C LYS A 100 8.95 -2.68 -13.75
N ALA A 101 8.50 -2.70 -15.00
CA ALA A 101 8.55 -3.90 -15.82
C ALA A 101 10.01 -4.24 -16.18
N VAL A 102 10.34 -5.53 -16.15
CA VAL A 102 11.61 -6.07 -16.63
C VAL A 102 11.34 -6.76 -17.97
N ARG A 103 12.19 -6.50 -18.96
CA ARG A 103 12.12 -7.12 -20.29
C ARG A 103 12.98 -8.36 -20.36
#